data_AF-A0AAX2S0K4-F1
#
_entry.id   AF-A0AAX2S0K4-F1
#
_cell.length_a   1.000
_cell.length_b   1.000
_cell.length_c   1.000
_cell.angle_alpha   90.00
_cell.angle_beta   90.00
_cell.angle_gamma   90.00
#
_symmetry.space_group_name_H-M   'P 1'
#
loop_
_entity.id
_entity.type
_entity.pdbx_description
1 polymer ?
#
loop_
_entity_poly.entity_id
_entity_poly.type
_entity_poly.pdbx_seq_one_letter_code
_entity_poly.pdbx_strand_id
1 'polypeptide(L)'
;MLCAILSDNESVIEAAARMETSALLNGRNDPKSAAAFQYRFQLAIMGKDQELEACIEEVRKKGTKADRQAISNGEYFFSLLLARDAAGLRALIEKRHANVKCVWPDLENFISYLGTLETKICWRRGIQIEIDHPLVPMELMPVKPLDHYDDVYDFLKPGWVPPPQGLIGRVSRWFKT
;
A
#
# COMPACT_ATOMS: atom_id res chain seq x y z
N MET A 1 5.52 3.12 3.90
CA MET A 1 5.23 3.96 2.72
C MET A 1 4.07 3.39 1.91
N LEU A 2 4.11 2.11 1.51
CA LEU A 2 3.02 1.49 0.74
C LEU A 2 1.67 1.44 1.47
N CYS A 3 1.62 1.48 2.81
CA CYS A 3 0.36 1.55 3.56
C CYS A 3 -0.52 2.75 3.16
N ALA A 4 0.08 3.83 2.65
CA ALA A 4 -0.66 4.99 2.16
C ALA A 4 -1.61 4.64 1.01
N ILE A 5 -1.38 3.54 0.29
CA ILE A 5 -2.31 3.06 -0.73
C ILE A 5 -3.69 2.74 -0.14
N LEU A 6 -3.76 2.34 1.13
CA LEU A 6 -5.01 1.97 1.80
C LEU A 6 -5.89 3.20 2.08
N SER A 7 -5.33 4.41 1.95
CA SER A 7 -6.10 5.66 1.96
C SER A 7 -7.17 5.66 0.88
N ASP A 8 -8.25 6.39 1.14
CA ASP A 8 -9.26 6.71 0.12
C ASP A 8 -9.05 8.11 -0.48
N ASN A 9 -7.93 8.75 -0.13
CA ASN A 9 -7.51 10.04 -0.68
C ASN A 9 -6.41 9.86 -1.74
N GLU A 10 -6.75 10.14 -3.00
CA GLU A 10 -5.87 10.03 -4.15
C GLU A 10 -4.54 10.80 -3.98
N SER A 11 -4.60 12.02 -3.45
CA SER A 11 -3.39 12.86 -3.27
C SER A 11 -2.39 12.23 -2.29
N VAL A 12 -2.87 11.56 -1.25
CA VAL A 12 -2.03 10.84 -0.27
C VAL A 12 -1.38 9.63 -0.93
N ILE A 13 -2.16 8.87 -1.70
CA ILE A 13 -1.65 7.70 -2.44
C ILE A 13 -0.56 8.14 -3.41
N GLU A 14 -0.83 9.17 -4.22
CA GLU A 14 0.13 9.69 -5.19
C GLU A 14 1.39 10.24 -4.54
N ALA A 15 1.25 11.05 -3.48
CA ALA A 15 2.39 11.62 -2.76
C ALA A 15 3.29 10.50 -2.24
N ALA A 16 2.71 9.50 -1.56
CA ALA A 16 3.47 8.37 -1.04
C ALA A 16 4.08 7.50 -2.15
N ALA A 17 3.39 7.32 -3.28
CA ALA A 17 3.90 6.56 -4.41
C ALA A 17 5.09 7.26 -5.10
N ARG A 18 5.18 8.60 -5.03
CA ARG A 18 6.29 9.40 -5.58
C ARG A 18 7.44 9.63 -4.59
N MET A 19 7.30 9.24 -3.33
CA MET A 19 8.34 9.47 -2.32
C MET A 19 9.63 8.72 -2.64
N GLU A 20 10.74 9.46 -2.68
CA GLU A 20 12.09 8.92 -2.80
C GLU A 20 12.83 9.07 -1.48
N THR A 21 12.98 7.96 -0.76
CA THR A 21 13.82 7.91 0.44
C THR A 21 15.25 7.52 0.08
N SER A 22 16.23 7.89 0.89
CA SER A 22 17.63 7.47 0.66
C SER A 22 17.75 5.93 0.58
N ALA A 23 17.00 5.20 1.41
CA ALA A 23 16.96 3.74 1.36
C ALA A 23 16.42 3.20 0.02
N LEU A 24 15.36 3.83 -0.52
CA LEU A 24 14.82 3.48 -1.83
C LEU A 24 15.86 3.74 -2.94
N LEU A 25 16.44 4.94 -2.97
CA LEU A 25 17.40 5.35 -4.00
C LEU A 25 18.64 4.44 -4.03
N ASN A 26 19.13 4.07 -2.85
CA ASN A 26 20.31 3.21 -2.73
C ASN A 26 20.04 1.75 -3.15
N GLY A 27 18.81 1.26 -2.99
CA GLY A 27 18.49 -0.15 -3.18
C GLY A 27 17.67 -0.49 -4.43
N ARG A 28 16.98 0.47 -5.06
CA ARG A 28 16.00 0.18 -6.13
C ARG A 28 16.56 -0.53 -7.37
N ASN A 29 17.87 -0.43 -7.59
CA ASN A 29 18.55 -1.05 -8.73
C ASN A 29 19.01 -2.50 -8.47
N ASP A 30 18.98 -2.98 -7.22
CA ASP A 30 19.21 -4.38 -6.90
C ASP A 30 17.87 -5.14 -6.90
N PRO A 31 17.57 -5.99 -7.92
CA PRO A 31 16.27 -6.62 -8.04
C PRO A 31 15.89 -7.53 -6.87
N LYS A 32 16.87 -7.97 -6.05
CA LYS A 32 16.66 -8.79 -4.85
C LYS A 32 16.37 -7.97 -3.59
N SER A 33 16.57 -6.66 -3.63
CA SER A 33 16.43 -5.82 -2.44
C SER A 33 14.96 -5.54 -2.13
N ALA A 34 14.66 -5.33 -0.84
CA ALA A 34 13.34 -4.87 -0.41
C ALA A 34 12.98 -3.50 -1.00
N ALA A 35 13.97 -2.63 -1.21
CA ALA A 35 13.79 -1.34 -1.86
C ALA A 35 13.33 -1.49 -3.32
N ALA A 36 13.91 -2.41 -4.08
CA ALA A 36 13.47 -2.68 -5.45
C ALA A 36 12.08 -3.32 -5.50
N PHE A 37 11.74 -4.18 -4.54
CA PHE A 37 10.38 -4.71 -4.40
C PHE A 37 9.36 -3.60 -4.12
N GLN A 38 9.67 -2.70 -3.18
CA GLN A 38 8.86 -1.51 -2.91
C GLN A 38 8.74 -0.60 -4.15
N TYR A 39 9.84 -0.41 -4.88
CA TYR A 39 9.84 0.42 -6.09
C TYR A 39 8.90 -0.12 -7.16
N ARG A 40 8.86 -1.44 -7.38
CA ARG A 40 7.91 -2.06 -8.31
C ARG A 40 6.45 -1.77 -7.94
N PHE A 41 6.11 -1.79 -6.65
CA PHE A 41 4.78 -1.36 -6.20
C PHE A 41 4.51 0.13 -6.45
N GLN A 42 5.49 1.01 -6.21
CA GLN A 42 5.34 2.43 -6.54
C GLN A 42 5.05 2.64 -8.03
N LEU A 43 5.77 1.95 -8.91
CA LEU A 43 5.56 2.00 -10.36
C LEU A 43 4.17 1.47 -10.76
N ALA A 44 3.75 0.35 -10.14
CA ALA A 44 2.43 -0.23 -10.36
C ALA A 44 1.31 0.75 -9.97
N ILE A 45 1.43 1.41 -8.81
CA ILE A 45 0.48 2.43 -8.32
C ILE A 45 0.44 3.64 -9.26
N MET A 46 1.60 4.08 -9.77
CA MET A 46 1.71 5.25 -10.65
C MET A 46 1.35 4.99 -12.11
N GLY A 47 1.07 3.76 -12.53
CA GLY A 47 0.81 3.47 -13.95
C GLY A 47 2.06 3.47 -14.84
N LYS A 48 3.27 3.38 -14.25
CA LYS A 48 4.53 3.48 -14.99
C LYS A 48 4.95 2.14 -15.58
N ASP A 49 4.16 1.66 -16.54
CA ASP A 49 4.24 0.28 -17.02
C ASP A 49 5.55 -0.05 -17.74
N GLN A 50 6.11 0.89 -18.51
CA GLN A 50 7.40 0.68 -19.18
C GLN A 50 8.55 0.52 -18.17
N GLU A 51 8.56 1.36 -17.13
CA GLU A 51 9.56 1.27 -16.06
C GLU A 51 9.35 -0.02 -15.24
N LEU A 52 8.11 -0.43 -15.02
CA LEU A 52 7.78 -1.66 -14.31
C LEU A 52 8.22 -2.90 -15.11
N GLU A 53 7.97 -2.94 -16.40
CA GLU A 53 8.42 -4.02 -17.29
C GLU A 53 9.94 -4.15 -17.26
N ALA A 54 10.68 -3.03 -17.35
CA ALA A 54 12.13 -3.05 -17.23
C ALA A 54 12.61 -3.63 -15.87
N CYS A 55 11.90 -3.34 -14.78
CA CYS A 55 12.18 -3.95 -13.49
C CYS A 55 11.91 -5.46 -13.48
N ILE A 56 10.81 -5.92 -14.12
CA ILE A 56 10.48 -7.34 -14.26
C ILE A 56 11.57 -8.07 -15.05
N GLU A 57 12.09 -7.47 -16.12
CA GLU A 57 13.20 -8.01 -16.90
C GLU A 57 14.47 -8.22 -16.05
N GLU A 58 14.82 -7.26 -15.20
CA GLU A 58 15.97 -7.41 -14.31
C GLU A 58 15.73 -8.46 -13.22
N VAL A 59 14.49 -8.60 -12.72
CA VAL A 59 14.12 -9.71 -11.82
C VAL A 59 14.23 -11.05 -12.54
N ARG A 60 13.78 -11.16 -13.79
CA ARG A 60 13.89 -12.38 -14.60
C ARG A 60 15.34 -12.83 -14.76
N LYS A 61 16.27 -11.89 -14.93
CA LYS A 61 17.71 -12.18 -15.09
C LYS A 61 18.43 -12.42 -13.77
N LYS A 62 18.19 -11.57 -12.77
CA LYS A 62 19.05 -11.42 -11.57
C LYS A 62 18.29 -11.46 -10.24
N GLY A 63 16.97 -11.59 -10.25
CA GLY A 63 16.13 -11.64 -9.05
C GLY A 63 16.40 -12.85 -8.15
N THR A 64 15.57 -13.07 -7.13
CA THR A 64 15.70 -14.27 -6.29
C THR A 64 15.31 -15.53 -7.08
N LYS A 65 15.71 -16.73 -6.62
CA LYS A 65 15.29 -17.99 -7.26
C LYS A 65 13.76 -18.11 -7.29
N ALA A 66 13.10 -17.72 -6.19
CA ALA A 66 11.65 -17.77 -6.06
C ALA A 66 10.96 -16.83 -7.06
N ASP A 67 11.44 -15.59 -7.19
CA ASP A 67 10.85 -14.61 -8.12
C ASP A 67 11.02 -15.06 -9.57
N ARG A 68 12.22 -15.54 -9.95
CA ARG A 68 12.46 -16.05 -11.30
C ARG A 68 11.56 -17.24 -11.63
N GLN A 69 11.35 -18.13 -10.67
CA GLN A 69 10.44 -19.26 -10.84
C GLN A 69 8.99 -18.80 -10.97
N ALA A 70 8.54 -17.85 -10.14
CA ALA A 70 7.20 -17.27 -10.24
C ALA A 70 6.97 -16.64 -11.62
N ILE A 71 7.95 -15.89 -12.15
CA ILE A 71 7.87 -15.33 -13.51
C ILE A 71 7.75 -16.45 -14.55
N SER A 72 8.60 -17.48 -14.47
CA SER A 72 8.56 -18.60 -15.42
C SER A 72 7.26 -19.41 -15.37
N ASN A 73 6.61 -19.47 -14.21
CA ASN A 73 5.35 -20.17 -14.02
C ASN A 73 4.13 -19.33 -14.43
N GLY A 74 4.30 -18.03 -14.74
CA GLY A 74 3.18 -17.12 -14.93
C GLY A 74 2.47 -16.73 -13.63
N GLU A 75 3.15 -16.85 -12.48
CA GLU A 75 2.62 -16.62 -11.13
C GLU A 75 3.25 -15.38 -10.46
N TYR A 76 3.73 -14.43 -11.26
CA TYR A 76 4.36 -13.21 -10.76
C TYR A 76 3.39 -12.03 -10.86
N PHE A 77 3.02 -11.46 -9.71
CA PHE A 77 1.99 -10.41 -9.59
C PHE A 77 2.16 -9.28 -10.62
N PHE A 78 3.35 -8.70 -10.72
CA PHE A 78 3.58 -7.57 -11.62
C PHE A 78 3.44 -7.95 -13.11
N SER A 79 3.82 -9.17 -13.48
CA SER A 79 3.63 -9.67 -14.85
C SER A 79 2.14 -9.87 -15.17
N LEU A 80 1.40 -10.45 -14.24
CA LEU A 80 -0.05 -10.63 -14.37
C LEU A 80 -0.79 -9.29 -14.42
N LEU A 81 -0.34 -8.30 -13.64
CA LEU A 81 -0.89 -6.94 -13.63
C LEU A 81 -0.74 -6.25 -14.99
N LEU A 82 0.47 -6.31 -15.58
CA LEU A 82 0.73 -5.73 -16.91
C LEU A 82 -0.02 -6.47 -18.02
N ALA A 83 -0.18 -7.80 -17.90
CA ALA A 83 -1.01 -8.59 -18.80
C ALA A 83 -2.52 -8.36 -18.60
N ARG A 84 -2.92 -7.64 -17.54
CA ARG A 84 -4.32 -7.47 -17.10
C ARG A 84 -5.06 -8.80 -16.88
N ASP A 85 -4.34 -9.84 -16.46
CA ASP A 85 -4.91 -11.17 -16.23
C ASP A 85 -5.68 -11.22 -14.89
N ALA A 86 -6.96 -10.83 -14.94
CA ALA A 86 -7.83 -10.80 -13.77
C ALA A 86 -7.95 -12.17 -13.07
N ALA A 87 -8.01 -13.26 -13.84
CA ALA A 87 -8.15 -14.61 -13.29
C ALA A 87 -6.86 -15.06 -12.60
N GLY A 88 -5.71 -14.84 -13.23
CA GLY A 88 -4.40 -15.13 -12.65
C GLY A 88 -4.12 -14.29 -11.41
N LEU A 89 -4.42 -12.98 -11.43
CA LEU A 89 -4.29 -12.10 -10.28
C LEU A 89 -5.13 -12.58 -9.10
N ARG A 90 -6.42 -12.86 -9.33
CA ARG A 90 -7.32 -13.38 -8.29
C ARG A 90 -6.79 -14.67 -7.69
N ALA A 91 -6.44 -15.64 -8.53
CA ALA A 91 -5.95 -16.94 -8.08
C ALA A 91 -4.65 -16.84 -7.28
N LEU A 92 -3.71 -15.98 -7.72
CA LEU A 92 -2.45 -15.74 -7.02
C LEU A 92 -2.68 -15.12 -5.65
N ILE A 93 -3.56 -14.11 -5.58
CA ILE A 93 -3.85 -13.41 -4.33
C ILE A 93 -4.55 -14.35 -3.34
N GLU A 94 -5.68 -14.95 -3.71
CA GLU A 94 -6.47 -15.82 -2.82
C GLU A 94 -5.66 -17.01 -2.29
N LYS A 95 -4.92 -17.70 -3.17
CA LYS A 95 -4.23 -18.96 -2.79
C LYS A 95 -2.93 -18.72 -2.06
N ARG A 96 -2.23 -17.62 -2.35
CA ARG A 96 -0.84 -17.42 -1.89
C ARG A 96 -0.65 -16.12 -1.15
N HIS A 97 -0.84 -14.98 -1.80
CA HIS A 97 -0.40 -13.71 -1.24
C HIS A 97 -1.27 -13.22 -0.08
N ALA A 98 -2.56 -13.57 -0.07
CA ALA A 98 -3.46 -13.31 1.04
C ALA A 98 -3.07 -14.08 2.32
N ASN A 99 -2.36 -15.20 2.18
CA ASN A 99 -1.93 -16.06 3.29
C ASN A 99 -0.50 -15.74 3.77
N VAL A 100 0.18 -14.76 3.16
CA VAL A 100 1.52 -14.35 3.61
C VAL A 100 1.40 -13.59 4.92
N LYS A 101 2.16 -14.05 5.93
CA LYS A 101 2.20 -13.41 7.25
C LYS A 101 2.65 -11.95 7.14
N CYS A 102 1.94 -11.07 7.82
CA CYS A 102 2.30 -9.66 7.90
C CYS A 102 3.63 -9.51 8.64
N VAL A 103 4.50 -8.62 8.15
CA VAL A 103 5.76 -8.27 8.84
C VAL A 103 5.49 -7.46 10.11
N TRP A 104 4.30 -6.87 10.23
CA TRP A 104 3.82 -6.20 11.44
C TRP A 104 2.86 -7.13 12.20
N PRO A 105 3.30 -7.79 13.29
CA PRO A 105 2.50 -8.77 14.00
C PRO A 105 1.16 -8.21 14.50
N ASP A 106 1.16 -6.95 14.91
CA ASP A 106 -0.03 -6.24 15.41
C ASP A 106 -1.14 -6.11 14.35
N LEU A 107 -0.81 -6.26 13.07
CA LEU A 107 -1.77 -6.20 11.95
C LEU A 107 -2.15 -7.58 11.39
N GLU A 108 -1.43 -8.65 11.76
CA GLU A 108 -1.56 -9.98 11.15
C GLU A 108 -2.99 -10.55 11.26
N ASN A 109 -3.72 -10.21 12.32
CA ASN A 109 -5.08 -10.69 12.56
C ASN A 109 -6.18 -9.75 12.03
N PHE A 110 -5.83 -8.57 11.54
CA PHE A 110 -6.80 -7.57 11.08
C PHE A 110 -6.83 -7.44 9.57
N ILE A 111 -5.67 -7.62 8.92
CA ILE A 111 -5.53 -7.38 7.50
C ILE A 111 -4.43 -8.27 6.91
N SER A 112 -4.75 -8.95 5.82
CA SER A 112 -3.75 -9.54 4.94
C SER A 112 -3.11 -8.41 4.15
N TYR A 113 -2.01 -7.87 4.68
CA TYR A 113 -1.42 -6.65 4.13
C TYR A 113 -1.03 -6.78 2.66
N LEU A 114 -0.34 -7.87 2.28
CA LEU A 114 0.09 -8.07 0.90
C LEU A 114 -1.10 -8.29 -0.04
N GLY A 115 -2.03 -9.17 0.34
CA GLY A 115 -3.24 -9.43 -0.45
C GLY A 115 -4.07 -8.16 -0.64
N THR A 116 -4.28 -7.38 0.43
CA THR A 116 -5.05 -6.12 0.37
C THR A 116 -4.36 -5.06 -0.49
N LEU A 117 -3.04 -4.90 -0.35
CA LEU A 117 -2.23 -4.00 -1.18
C LEU A 117 -2.37 -4.33 -2.67
N GLU A 118 -2.19 -5.60 -3.04
CA GLU A 118 -2.25 -6.06 -4.42
C GLU A 118 -3.64 -5.92 -5.03
N THR A 119 -4.69 -6.32 -4.29
CA THR A 119 -6.08 -6.14 -4.73
C THR A 119 -6.41 -4.67 -4.95
N LYS A 120 -5.97 -3.77 -4.05
CA LYS A 120 -6.23 -2.33 -4.21
C LYS A 120 -5.51 -1.77 -5.43
N ILE A 121 -4.30 -2.24 -5.72
CA ILE A 121 -3.61 -1.90 -6.98
C ILE A 121 -4.42 -2.38 -8.18
N CYS A 122 -4.91 -3.62 -8.21
CA CYS A 122 -5.73 -4.12 -9.30
C CYS A 122 -6.94 -3.21 -9.56
N TRP A 123 -7.68 -2.85 -8.52
CA TRP A 123 -8.83 -1.93 -8.62
C TRP A 123 -8.45 -0.55 -9.16
N ARG A 124 -7.37 0.03 -8.64
CA ARG A 124 -6.84 1.31 -9.15
C ARG A 124 -6.40 1.24 -10.60
N ARG A 125 -5.98 0.07 -11.07
CA ARG A 125 -5.62 -0.20 -12.47
C ARG A 125 -6.82 -0.60 -13.34
N GLY A 126 -8.05 -0.48 -12.82
CA GLY A 126 -9.29 -0.81 -13.51
C GLY A 126 -9.49 -2.31 -13.70
N ILE A 127 -8.88 -3.14 -12.85
CA ILE A 127 -9.02 -4.59 -12.82
C ILE A 127 -9.74 -4.95 -11.51
N GLN A 128 -11.06 -4.84 -11.52
CA GLN A 128 -11.90 -5.04 -10.33
C GLN A 128 -12.10 -6.53 -10.07
N ILE A 129 -11.13 -7.14 -9.38
CA ILE A 129 -11.20 -8.52 -8.90
C ILE A 129 -11.79 -8.58 -7.50
N GLU A 130 -12.60 -9.59 -7.25
CA GLU A 130 -13.14 -9.92 -5.93
C GLU A 130 -12.28 -11.03 -5.31
N ILE A 131 -11.87 -10.84 -4.06
CA ILE A 131 -11.03 -11.78 -3.31
C ILE A 131 -11.84 -12.36 -2.17
N ASP A 132 -12.06 -13.68 -2.19
CA ASP A 132 -12.70 -14.40 -1.10
C ASP A 132 -11.68 -14.75 -0.02
N HIS A 133 -11.40 -13.80 0.87
CA HIS A 133 -10.50 -14.01 2.01
C HIS A 133 -10.90 -13.14 3.20
N PRO A 134 -11.05 -13.69 4.42
CA PRO A 134 -11.60 -12.96 5.58
C PRO A 134 -10.77 -11.75 6.01
N LEU A 135 -9.48 -11.72 5.67
CA LEU A 135 -8.57 -10.62 5.98
C LEU A 135 -8.29 -9.69 4.79
N VAL A 136 -8.99 -9.84 3.67
CA VAL A 136 -8.91 -8.90 2.53
C VAL A 136 -10.22 -8.10 2.48
N PRO A 137 -10.27 -6.90 3.10
CA PRO A 137 -11.50 -6.11 3.16
C PRO A 137 -11.77 -5.46 1.80
N MET A 138 -12.73 -6.02 1.05
CA MET A 138 -13.10 -5.52 -0.28
C MET A 138 -13.62 -4.08 -0.27
N GLU A 139 -14.17 -3.63 0.85
CA GLU A 139 -14.62 -2.26 1.09
C GLU A 139 -13.50 -1.21 0.97
N LEU A 140 -12.23 -1.61 1.17
CA LEU A 140 -11.08 -0.73 1.03
C LEU A 140 -10.59 -0.58 -0.42
N MET A 141 -11.06 -1.39 -1.37
CA MET A 141 -10.56 -1.38 -2.74
C MET A 141 -10.91 -0.11 -3.54
N PRO A 142 -12.17 0.40 -3.53
CA PRO A 142 -12.49 1.64 -4.21
C PRO A 142 -11.81 2.83 -3.51
N VAL A 143 -11.22 3.74 -4.29
CA VAL A 143 -10.78 5.05 -3.78
C VAL A 143 -11.98 5.99 -3.82
N LYS A 144 -12.72 6.04 -2.71
CA LYS A 144 -13.94 6.84 -2.58
C LYS A 144 -13.85 7.73 -1.33
N PRO A 145 -13.25 8.94 -1.44
CA PRO A 145 -13.26 9.90 -0.35
C PRO A 145 -14.68 10.22 0.10
N LEU A 146 -14.85 10.57 1.37
CA LEU A 146 -16.11 11.15 1.85
C LEU A 146 -16.36 12.52 1.18
N ASP A 147 -17.64 12.84 0.95
CA ASP A 147 -18.05 14.14 0.39
C ASP A 147 -17.65 15.30 1.31
N HIS A 148 -17.73 15.07 2.63
CA HIS A 148 -17.25 16.00 3.65
C HIS A 148 -16.66 15.23 4.84
N TYR A 149 -15.71 15.85 5.52
CA TYR A 149 -15.21 15.40 6.81
C TYR A 149 -15.70 16.39 7.87
N ASP A 150 -16.37 15.90 8.90
CA ASP A 150 -16.77 16.74 10.02
C ASP A 150 -15.53 17.09 10.86
N ASP A 151 -15.32 18.38 11.14
CA ASP A 151 -14.33 18.85 12.11
C ASP A 151 -14.84 18.63 13.54
N VAL A 152 -15.06 17.37 13.90
CA VAL A 152 -15.67 16.94 15.18
C VAL A 152 -14.77 17.25 16.38
N TYR A 153 -13.47 17.44 16.15
CA TYR A 153 -12.51 17.69 17.20
C TYR A 153 -12.13 19.17 17.28
N ASP A 154 -12.18 19.73 18.49
CA ASP A 154 -11.83 21.14 18.72
C ASP A 154 -10.45 21.51 18.21
N PHE A 155 -9.47 20.58 18.25
CA PHE A 155 -8.10 20.82 17.78
C PHE A 155 -7.96 20.93 16.27
N LEU A 156 -8.97 20.52 15.50
CA LEU A 156 -9.00 20.69 14.05
C LEU A 156 -9.61 22.04 13.65
N LYS A 157 -10.29 22.74 14.57
CA LYS A 157 -10.96 24.01 14.27
C LYS A 157 -9.93 25.13 14.02
N PRO A 158 -10.15 26.01 13.02
CA PRO A 158 -9.28 27.16 12.79
C PRO A 158 -9.10 28.00 14.05
N GLY A 159 -7.85 28.34 14.38
CA GLY A 159 -7.52 29.17 15.55
C GLY A 159 -7.51 28.43 16.89
N TRP A 160 -7.64 27.11 16.91
CA TRP A 160 -7.43 26.35 18.14
C TRP A 160 -5.99 26.48 18.64
N VAL A 161 -5.83 26.69 19.95
CA VAL A 161 -4.54 26.74 20.63
C VAL A 161 -4.54 25.64 21.69
N PRO A 162 -3.48 24.80 21.78
CA PRO A 162 -3.42 23.77 22.80
C PRO A 162 -3.50 24.38 24.19
N PRO A 163 -4.20 23.74 25.14
CA PRO A 163 -4.22 24.20 26.51
C PRO A 163 -2.78 24.23 27.06
N PRO A 164 -2.46 25.18 27.95
CA PRO A 164 -1.14 25.28 28.55
C PRO A 164 -0.72 23.93 29.13
N GLN A 165 0.50 23.48 28.85
CA GLN A 165 1.04 22.24 29.41
C GLN A 165 1.80 22.52 30.71
N GLY A 166 2.00 21.50 31.54
CA GLY A 166 2.71 21.61 32.83
C GLY A 166 1.84 22.04 34.02
N LEU A 167 2.48 22.34 35.16
CA LEU A 167 1.80 22.62 36.44
C LEU A 167 0.81 23.79 36.32
N ILE A 168 1.20 24.88 35.67
CA ILE A 168 0.37 26.08 35.46
C ILE A 168 -0.91 25.75 34.67
N GLY A 169 -0.80 24.86 33.68
CA GLY A 169 -1.93 24.41 32.86
C GLY A 169 -2.85 23.36 33.50
N ARG A 170 -2.40 22.70 34.57
CA ARG A 170 -3.26 21.84 35.40
C ARG A 170 -4.08 22.67 36.38
N VAL A 171 -3.47 23.70 36.97
CA VAL A 171 -4.13 24.61 37.92
C VAL A 171 -5.21 25.44 37.23
N SER A 172 -4.96 25.97 36.03
CA SER A 172 -5.95 26.76 35.29
C SER A 172 -7.20 25.99 34.85
N ARG A 173 -7.12 24.65 34.72
CA ARG A 173 -8.28 23.79 34.41
C ARG A 173 -9.22 23.58 35.60
N TRP A 174 -8.71 23.66 36.83
CA TRP A 174 -9.53 23.54 38.04
C TRP A 174 -10.38 24.78 38.33
N PHE A 175 -9.99 25.96 37.82
CA PHE A 175 -10.73 27.22 38.01
C PHE A 175 -11.74 27.54 36.89
N LYS A 176 -11.86 26.67 35.87
CA LYS A 176 -12.79 26.84 34.74
C LYS A 176 -14.02 25.90 34.80
N THR A 177 -14.25 25.23 35.92
CA THR A 177 -15.50 24.49 36.21
C THR A 177 -16.36 25.34 37.14
#